data_AF-S7Q5F2-F1
#
_entry.id   AF-S7Q5F2-F1
#
_cell.length_a   1.000
_cell.length_b   1.000
_cell.length_c   1.000
_cell.angle_alpha   90.00
_cell.angle_beta   90.00
_cell.angle_gamma   90.00
#
_symmetry.space_group_name_H-M   'P 1'
#
loop_
_entity.id
_entity.type
_entity.pdbx_description
1 polymer ?
#
loop_
_entity_poly.entity_id
_entity_poly.type
_entity_poly.pdbx_seq_one_letter_code
_entity_poly.pdbx_strand_id
1 'polypeptide(L)'
;MVECMEGLHSRPHNHHMQIQKDRFTTRCKKTDHRTDSPTRIREAWGLVLVQEHRHQYDCLTYRLLYLPLSHPDDLIRPGLFQYNYDPFGLKIAMLSFHGKYARVTKITGDSNKLEIHLMHRIQLRDGEVFRNFNELYLVVQEIDEQVIREQQQQQEDGTEESEGHGWQSPAQPSMGESGAAASEEQPVPFVLPVGMRSRDQNYPRTCRMCFYGVDTVTVTRHGFASTRRCPGVFILFDENHFGFIWLEVKYFILFGVQNTFQNVEAPSPQAFLEMLKNI
;
A
#
# COMPACT_ATOMS: atom_id res chain seq x y z
N MET A 1 -18.50 -21.15 24.67
CA MET A 1 -17.51 -22.12 24.16
C MET A 1 -16.92 -21.53 22.90
N VAL A 2 -15.59 -21.51 22.74
CA VAL A 2 -14.93 -21.03 21.50
C VAL A 2 -14.55 -22.25 20.69
N GLU A 3 -14.95 -22.29 19.43
CA GLU A 3 -14.70 -23.41 18.53
C GLU A 3 -13.71 -22.99 17.44
N CYS A 4 -12.80 -23.90 17.10
CA CYS A 4 -11.92 -23.77 15.95
C CYS A 4 -12.62 -24.37 14.73
N MET A 5 -12.66 -23.61 13.64
CA MET A 5 -13.23 -24.01 12.35
C MET A 5 -12.15 -24.35 11.32
N GLU A 6 -10.88 -24.44 11.73
CA GLU A 6 -9.76 -24.73 10.83
C GLU A 6 -9.72 -26.22 10.45
N GLY A 7 -9.37 -26.50 9.20
CA GLY A 7 -9.37 -27.84 8.61
C GLY A 7 -10.63 -28.09 7.78
N LEU A 8 -10.46 -28.58 6.56
CA LEU A 8 -11.54 -28.78 5.58
C LEU A 8 -12.47 -29.93 5.94
N HIS A 9 -11.97 -30.87 6.75
CA HIS A 9 -12.66 -32.11 7.10
C HIS A 9 -12.83 -32.32 8.61
N SER A 10 -12.45 -31.33 9.43
CA SER A 10 -12.55 -31.43 10.88
C SER A 10 -13.88 -30.87 11.40
N ARG A 11 -14.52 -31.57 12.34
CA ARG A 11 -15.67 -31.02 13.07
C ARG A 11 -15.21 -29.86 13.97
N PRO A 12 -16.07 -28.88 14.26
CA PRO A 12 -15.77 -27.82 15.24
C PRO A 12 -15.24 -28.44 16.53
N HIS A 13 -14.18 -27.85 17.08
CA HIS A 13 -13.54 -28.38 18.28
C HIS A 13 -13.07 -27.28 19.22
N ASN A 14 -12.92 -27.65 20.49
CA ASN A 14 -12.61 -26.70 21.56
C ASN A 14 -11.32 -25.94 21.29
N HIS A 15 -11.43 -24.62 21.45
CA HIS A 15 -10.38 -23.66 21.19
C HIS A 15 -10.23 -22.70 22.38
N HIS A 16 -9.02 -22.20 22.60
CA HIS A 16 -8.76 -21.21 23.64
C HIS A 16 -8.49 -19.86 22.99
N MET A 17 -9.16 -18.81 23.47
CA MET A 17 -8.93 -17.44 23.06
C MET A 17 -8.47 -16.64 24.27
N GLN A 18 -7.34 -15.95 24.13
CA GLN A 18 -6.85 -15.00 25.11
C GLN A 18 -6.96 -13.60 24.53
N ILE A 19 -7.70 -12.72 25.20
CA ILE A 19 -7.93 -11.33 24.77
C ILE A 19 -7.05 -10.39 25.58
N GLN A 20 -6.41 -9.46 24.89
CA GLN A 20 -5.75 -8.27 25.42
C GLN A 20 -6.25 -7.07 24.60
N LYS A 21 -5.99 -5.84 25.06
CA LYS A 21 -6.55 -4.61 24.48
C LYS A 21 -6.46 -4.56 22.94
N ASP A 22 -5.27 -4.70 22.39
CA ASP A 22 -4.99 -4.58 20.94
C ASP A 22 -4.49 -5.88 20.32
N ARG A 23 -4.67 -7.01 21.03
CA ARG A 23 -4.12 -8.31 20.66
C ARG A 23 -5.00 -9.43 21.15
N PHE A 24 -5.25 -10.43 20.31
CA PHE A 24 -5.80 -11.69 20.79
C PHE A 24 -5.02 -12.86 20.23
N THR A 25 -4.94 -13.93 21.02
CA THR A 25 -4.25 -15.16 20.64
C THR A 25 -5.24 -16.31 20.64
N THR A 26 -5.24 -17.04 19.53
CA THR A 26 -6.02 -18.27 19.31
C THR A 26 -5.09 -19.45 19.48
N ARG A 27 -5.40 -20.36 20.41
CA ARG A 27 -4.63 -21.58 20.65
C ARG A 27 -5.49 -22.82 20.44
N CYS A 28 -5.16 -23.57 19.41
CA CYS A 28 -5.66 -24.91 19.17
C CYS A 28 -4.76 -25.93 19.86
N LYS A 29 -5.35 -26.91 20.56
CA LYS A 29 -4.63 -28.00 21.20
C LYS A 29 -4.65 -29.30 20.37
N LYS A 30 -5.40 -29.35 19.27
CA LYS A 30 -5.45 -30.51 18.37
C LYS A 30 -4.41 -30.35 17.25
N THR A 31 -3.67 -31.43 17.01
CA THR A 31 -2.56 -31.51 16.04
C THR A 31 -2.96 -32.14 14.70
N ASP A 32 -4.25 -32.50 14.50
CA ASP A 32 -4.69 -33.21 13.28
C ASP A 32 -4.81 -32.33 12.03
N HIS A 33 -4.70 -31.00 12.18
CA HIS A 33 -4.63 -30.05 11.06
C HIS A 33 -3.49 -30.39 10.07
N ARG A 34 -2.50 -31.18 10.50
CA ARG A 34 -1.39 -31.68 9.68
C ARG A 34 -1.83 -32.54 8.49
N THR A 35 -2.98 -33.21 8.56
CA THR A 35 -3.43 -34.17 7.53
C THR A 35 -4.07 -33.52 6.29
N ASP A 36 -4.41 -32.23 6.34
CA ASP A 36 -5.13 -31.52 5.25
C ASP A 36 -4.21 -30.81 4.22
N SER A 37 -2.89 -31.02 4.31
CA SER A 37 -1.88 -30.31 3.51
C SER A 37 -2.02 -30.39 1.97
N PRO A 38 -2.52 -31.48 1.35
CA PRO A 38 -2.66 -31.53 -0.11
C PRO A 38 -3.83 -30.69 -0.64
N THR A 39 -4.92 -30.58 0.14
CA THR A 39 -6.18 -29.98 -0.32
C THR A 39 -6.15 -28.45 -0.24
N ARG A 40 -5.48 -27.88 0.77
CA ARG A 40 -5.31 -26.42 0.95
C ARG A 40 -4.55 -25.76 -0.21
N ILE A 41 -3.70 -26.53 -0.92
CA ILE A 41 -3.00 -26.07 -2.12
C ILE A 41 -4.00 -25.82 -3.26
N ARG A 42 -5.04 -26.63 -3.40
CA ARG A 42 -6.02 -26.55 -4.50
C ARG A 42 -6.96 -25.33 -4.40
N GLU A 43 -7.29 -24.89 -3.19
CA GLU A 43 -8.18 -23.74 -2.97
C GLU A 43 -7.47 -22.40 -3.10
N ALA A 44 -6.18 -22.35 -2.75
CA ALA A 44 -5.35 -21.17 -2.96
C ALA A 44 -4.74 -21.12 -4.38
N TRP A 45 -4.48 -22.28 -5.01
CA TRP A 45 -3.80 -22.42 -6.28
C TRP A 45 -4.32 -23.62 -7.09
N GLY A 46 -4.83 -23.37 -8.29
CA GLY A 46 -5.29 -24.43 -9.19
C GLY A 46 -4.21 -25.41 -9.68
N LEU A 47 -2.92 -25.23 -9.37
CA LEU A 47 -1.83 -26.12 -9.79
C LEU A 47 -0.67 -26.21 -8.77
N VAL A 48 -0.11 -27.42 -8.72
CA VAL A 48 0.91 -27.96 -7.83
C VAL A 48 2.27 -27.25 -7.95
N LEU A 49 2.86 -26.81 -6.83
CA LEU A 49 4.24 -27.16 -6.42
C LEU A 49 4.62 -26.56 -5.03
N VAL A 50 5.51 -27.32 -4.38
CA VAL A 50 6.09 -27.30 -3.02
C VAL A 50 6.34 -25.93 -2.37
N GLN A 51 5.92 -25.78 -1.10
CA GLN A 51 6.21 -24.62 -0.25
C GLN A 51 7.14 -25.05 0.91
N GLU A 52 8.35 -24.50 0.94
CA GLU A 52 9.23 -24.53 2.12
C GLU A 52 8.83 -23.38 3.08
N HIS A 53 8.89 -23.69 4.38
CA HIS A 53 8.55 -22.85 5.55
C HIS A 53 7.06 -22.56 5.79
N ARG A 54 6.28 -23.61 6.11
CA ARG A 54 5.01 -23.46 6.84
C ARG A 54 5.25 -23.64 8.35
N HIS A 55 5.18 -22.55 9.10
CA HIS A 55 5.13 -22.61 10.56
C HIS A 55 3.79 -23.19 11.03
N GLN A 56 3.85 -23.86 12.19
CA GLN A 56 2.79 -24.65 12.82
C GLN A 56 1.61 -23.74 13.23
N TYR A 57 0.49 -23.80 12.48
CA TYR A 57 -0.69 -22.92 12.62
C TYR A 57 -1.52 -23.13 13.89
N ASP A 58 -1.11 -24.02 14.80
CA ASP A 58 -1.89 -24.36 15.99
C ASP A 58 -2.04 -23.18 16.98
N CYS A 59 -1.23 -22.11 16.82
CA CYS A 59 -1.29 -20.90 17.64
C CYS A 59 -1.08 -19.64 16.79
N LEU A 60 -2.13 -18.84 16.58
CA LEU A 60 -2.04 -17.54 15.89
C LEU A 60 -2.24 -16.39 16.87
N THR A 61 -1.46 -15.33 16.68
CA THR A 61 -1.61 -14.07 17.42
C THR A 61 -1.98 -12.98 16.44
N TYR A 62 -3.12 -12.35 16.69
CA TYR A 62 -3.66 -11.28 15.88
C TYR A 62 -3.46 -9.96 16.59
N ARG A 63 -3.14 -8.92 15.81
CA ARG A 63 -3.07 -7.54 16.26
C ARG A 63 -4.20 -6.76 15.64
N LEU A 64 -4.72 -5.79 16.38
CA LEU A 64 -5.77 -4.92 15.88
C LEU A 64 -5.22 -4.02 14.77
N LEU A 65 -5.96 -3.92 13.67
CA LEU A 65 -5.73 -3.00 12.57
C LEU A 65 -6.95 -2.10 12.42
N TYR A 66 -6.71 -0.81 12.26
CA TYR A 66 -7.75 0.16 11.94
C TYR A 66 -7.66 0.57 10.47
N LEU A 67 -8.79 0.90 9.87
CA LEU A 67 -8.84 1.64 8.62
C LEU A 67 -8.55 3.13 8.87
N PRO A 68 -7.86 3.77 7.91
CA PRO A 68 -7.67 5.21 7.92
C PRO A 68 -9.03 5.93 7.83
N LEU A 69 -9.11 7.07 8.50
CA LEU A 69 -10.25 7.98 8.38
C LEU A 69 -10.22 8.65 7.01
N SER A 70 -11.38 8.77 6.38
CA SER A 70 -11.53 9.44 5.07
C SER A 70 -11.77 10.93 5.27
N HIS A 71 -11.17 11.75 4.42
CA HIS A 71 -11.40 13.19 4.35
C HIS A 71 -11.92 13.60 2.96
N PRO A 72 -12.77 14.65 2.85
CA PRO A 72 -13.27 15.13 1.55
C PRO A 72 -12.18 15.54 0.55
N ASP A 73 -11.02 15.97 1.06
CA ASP A 73 -9.89 16.41 0.23
C ASP A 73 -8.96 15.26 -0.19
N ASP A 74 -9.24 14.02 0.22
CA ASP A 74 -8.43 12.86 -0.16
C ASP A 74 -8.57 12.58 -1.66
N LEU A 75 -7.45 12.28 -2.33
CA LEU A 75 -7.43 12.00 -3.78
C LEU A 75 -8.32 10.80 -4.19
N ILE A 76 -8.44 9.84 -3.28
CA ILE A 76 -9.19 8.59 -3.40
C ILE A 76 -9.54 8.16 -1.99
N ARG A 77 -10.65 7.43 -1.81
CA ARG A 77 -11.03 6.91 -0.50
C ARG A 77 -9.89 6.05 0.08
N PRO A 78 -9.34 6.39 1.26
CA PRO A 78 -8.30 5.58 1.87
C PRO A 78 -8.89 4.26 2.39
N GLY A 79 -8.06 3.23 2.53
CA GLY A 79 -8.54 1.89 2.88
C GLY A 79 -7.61 0.77 2.44
N LEU A 80 -8.16 -0.44 2.33
CA LEU A 80 -7.44 -1.64 1.94
C LEU A 80 -7.57 -1.89 0.44
N PHE A 81 -6.43 -2.21 -0.18
CA PHE A 81 -6.30 -2.50 -1.59
C PHE A 81 -5.59 -3.83 -1.78
N GLN A 82 -6.09 -4.62 -2.73
CA GLN A 82 -5.46 -5.84 -3.19
C GLN A 82 -4.47 -5.52 -4.31
N TYR A 83 -3.34 -6.22 -4.33
CA TYR A 83 -2.32 -6.08 -5.37
C TYR A 83 -1.63 -7.41 -5.65
N ASN A 84 -1.04 -7.52 -6.85
CA ASN A 84 -0.34 -8.72 -7.31
C ASN A 84 1.13 -8.39 -7.61
N TYR A 85 2.01 -8.69 -6.65
CA TYR A 85 3.42 -8.34 -6.77
C TYR A 85 4.31 -9.52 -7.19
N ASP A 86 4.04 -10.72 -6.70
CA ASP A 86 4.93 -11.86 -6.86
C ASP A 86 4.17 -13.18 -7.16
N PRO A 87 4.87 -14.30 -7.39
CA PRO A 87 4.24 -15.58 -7.64
C PRO A 87 3.46 -16.14 -6.44
N PHE A 88 3.52 -15.52 -5.26
CA PHE A 88 2.89 -16.02 -4.03
C PHE A 88 1.44 -15.52 -3.84
N GLY A 89 0.91 -14.77 -4.81
CA GLY A 89 -0.52 -14.50 -4.95
C GLY A 89 -0.93 -13.06 -4.60
N LEU A 90 -2.24 -12.87 -4.43
CA LEU A 90 -2.81 -11.57 -4.05
C LEU A 90 -2.35 -11.17 -2.65
N LYS A 91 -1.90 -9.94 -2.52
CA LYS A 91 -1.49 -9.29 -1.27
C LYS A 91 -2.39 -8.11 -0.96
N ILE A 92 -2.40 -7.68 0.29
CA ILE A 92 -3.19 -6.56 0.80
C ILE A 92 -2.23 -5.44 1.24
N ALA A 93 -2.53 -4.22 0.84
CA ALA A 93 -1.90 -2.99 1.31
C ALA A 93 -2.95 -2.00 1.78
N MET A 94 -2.56 -1.08 2.65
CA MET A 94 -3.40 -0.02 3.19
C MET A 94 -2.93 1.33 2.66
N LEU A 95 -3.80 2.06 1.97
CA LEU A 95 -3.57 3.45 1.57
C LEU A 95 -4.11 4.39 2.64
N SER A 96 -3.30 5.35 3.09
CA SER A 96 -3.64 6.37 4.09
C SER A 96 -3.02 7.73 3.75
N PHE A 97 -3.67 8.83 4.16
CA PHE A 97 -3.21 10.20 3.90
C PHE A 97 -2.64 10.85 5.16
N HIS A 98 -1.54 11.59 5.00
CA HIS A 98 -0.71 12.20 6.05
C HIS A 98 -0.24 13.59 5.61
N GLY A 99 -1.17 14.54 5.50
CA GLY A 99 -0.88 15.91 5.08
C GLY A 99 -0.34 15.98 3.65
N LYS A 100 0.93 16.34 3.49
CA LYS A 100 1.61 16.46 2.18
C LYS A 100 2.00 15.11 1.55
N TYR A 101 1.74 14.00 2.25
CA TYR A 101 2.09 12.66 1.80
C TYR A 101 0.87 11.72 1.84
N ALA A 102 0.84 10.76 0.92
CA ALA A 102 0.05 9.54 1.10
C ALA A 102 1.00 8.34 1.29
N ARG A 103 0.55 7.33 2.03
CA ARG A 103 1.34 6.15 2.36
C ARG A 103 0.57 4.88 2.05
N VAL A 104 1.24 3.99 1.34
CA VAL A 104 0.81 2.61 1.09
C VAL A 104 1.63 1.68 1.99
N THR A 105 0.98 1.13 3.01
CA THR A 105 1.56 0.19 3.98
C THR A 105 1.18 -1.23 3.60
N LYS A 106 2.16 -2.08 3.27
CA LYS A 106 1.91 -3.49 2.92
C LYS A 106 1.48 -4.25 4.19
N ILE A 107 0.27 -4.79 4.21
CA ILE A 107 -0.31 -5.52 5.36
C ILE A 107 0.06 -7.00 5.29
N THR A 108 0.14 -7.54 4.08
CA THR A 108 0.64 -8.90 3.84
C THR A 108 1.88 -8.85 2.96
N GLY A 109 2.93 -9.59 3.34
CA GLY A 109 4.22 -9.62 2.64
C GLY A 109 5.30 -8.83 3.39
N ASP A 110 6.37 -8.45 2.69
CA ASP A 110 7.48 -7.70 3.28
C ASP A 110 7.05 -6.30 3.70
N SER A 111 7.59 -5.82 4.83
CA SER A 111 7.22 -4.56 5.51
C SER A 111 7.71 -3.28 4.82
N ASN A 112 7.71 -3.27 3.50
CA ASN A 112 8.12 -2.11 2.70
C ASN A 112 7.01 -1.06 2.68
N LYS A 113 7.41 0.21 2.66
CA LYS A 113 6.51 1.36 2.67
C LYS A 113 6.68 2.13 1.36
N LEU A 114 5.57 2.35 0.66
CA LEU A 114 5.51 3.26 -0.48
C LEU A 114 4.95 4.61 0.00
N GLU A 115 5.74 5.66 -0.15
CA GLU A 115 5.37 7.04 0.16
C GLU A 115 5.13 7.82 -1.14
N ILE A 116 4.06 8.59 -1.18
CA ILE A 116 3.58 9.33 -2.35
C ILE A 116 3.63 10.81 -1.99
N HIS A 117 4.39 11.59 -2.75
CA HIS A 117 4.59 13.01 -2.49
C HIS A 117 3.52 13.82 -3.21
N LEU A 118 2.48 14.24 -2.48
CA LEU A 118 1.29 14.88 -3.07
C LEU A 118 1.60 16.27 -3.65
N MET A 119 2.70 16.90 -3.21
CA MET A 119 3.17 18.19 -3.75
C MET A 119 3.95 18.04 -5.06
N HIS A 120 4.39 16.83 -5.41
CA HIS A 120 5.25 16.56 -6.56
C HIS A 120 4.46 15.85 -7.67
N ARG A 121 3.54 16.61 -8.27
CA ARG A 121 2.67 16.13 -9.35
C ARG A 121 3.44 16.04 -10.67
N ILE A 122 3.31 14.92 -11.37
CA ILE A 122 3.88 14.69 -12.70
C ILE A 122 2.85 15.10 -13.75
N GLN A 123 3.26 15.98 -14.67
CA GLN A 123 2.38 16.51 -15.71
C GLN A 123 2.06 15.47 -16.78
N LEU A 124 0.78 15.38 -17.12
CA LEU A 124 0.20 14.29 -17.90
C LEU A 124 0.06 14.56 -19.40
N ARG A 125 0.74 15.58 -19.96
CA ARG A 125 0.61 16.08 -21.36
C ARG A 125 0.24 14.97 -22.37
N ASP A 126 -1.06 14.87 -22.68
CA ASP A 126 -1.73 13.88 -23.56
C ASP A 126 -1.36 12.39 -23.35
N GLY A 127 -0.79 12.04 -22.19
CA GLY A 127 -0.28 10.69 -21.87
C GLY A 127 1.01 10.31 -22.61
N GLU A 128 1.66 11.25 -23.31
CA GLU A 128 2.85 10.97 -24.11
C GLU A 128 4.04 10.52 -23.26
N VAL A 129 4.16 11.06 -22.04
CA VAL A 129 5.24 10.75 -21.08
C VAL A 129 5.37 9.24 -20.80
N PHE A 130 4.27 8.48 -20.88
CA PHE A 130 4.31 7.04 -20.64
C PHE A 130 4.76 6.21 -21.85
N ARG A 131 4.77 6.78 -23.06
CA ARG A 131 5.21 6.04 -24.25
C ARG A 131 6.72 5.80 -24.26
N ASN A 132 7.47 6.72 -23.66
CA ASN A 132 8.93 6.68 -23.62
C ASN A 132 9.44 6.47 -22.19
N PHE A 133 9.94 5.27 -21.91
CA PHE A 133 10.51 4.94 -20.60
C PHE A 133 11.65 5.88 -20.18
N ASN A 134 12.52 6.28 -21.12
CA ASN A 134 13.67 7.12 -20.80
C ASN A 134 13.23 8.54 -20.40
N GLU A 135 12.20 9.05 -21.05
CA GLU A 135 11.64 10.37 -20.73
C GLU A 135 10.97 10.36 -19.36
N LEU A 136 10.15 9.33 -19.07
CA LEU A 136 9.56 9.12 -17.75
C LEU A 136 10.63 8.98 -16.66
N TYR A 137 11.70 8.24 -16.95
CA TYR A 137 12.81 8.03 -16.02
C TYR A 137 13.53 9.35 -15.70
N LEU A 138 13.83 10.18 -16.69
CA LEU A 138 14.48 11.47 -16.51
C LEU A 138 13.63 12.43 -15.67
N VAL A 139 12.34 12.53 -15.97
CA VAL A 139 11.40 13.38 -15.20
C VAL A 139 11.38 12.96 -13.72
N VAL A 140 11.33 11.66 -13.46
CA VAL A 140 11.30 11.15 -12.07
C VAL A 140 12.64 11.35 -11.37
N GLN A 141 13.77 11.22 -12.05
CA GLN A 141 15.07 11.52 -11.46
C GLN A 141 15.22 13.01 -11.11
N GLU A 142 14.77 13.92 -11.98
CA GLU A 142 14.81 15.36 -11.71
C GLU A 142 14.00 15.71 -10.45
N ILE A 143 12.81 15.12 -10.31
CA ILE A 143 11.97 15.27 -9.12
C ILE A 143 12.63 14.64 -7.88
N ASP A 144 13.22 13.45 -8.01
CA ASP A 144 13.91 12.76 -6.90
C ASP A 144 15.04 13.63 -6.33
N GLU A 145 15.86 14.20 -7.20
CA GLU A 145 16.92 15.11 -6.79
C GLU A 145 16.38 16.39 -6.13
N GLN A 146 15.28 16.94 -6.64
CA GLN A 146 14.61 18.08 -6.02
C GLN A 146 14.12 17.74 -4.61
N VAL A 147 13.42 16.63 -4.44
CA VAL A 147 12.91 16.16 -3.15
C VAL A 147 14.05 15.94 -2.16
N ILE A 148 15.17 15.36 -2.60
CA ILE A 148 16.35 15.14 -1.74
C ILE A 148 16.93 16.49 -1.27
N ARG A 149 17.04 17.48 -2.16
CA ARG A 149 17.53 18.82 -1.80
C ARG A 149 16.60 19.52 -0.80
N GLU A 150 15.29 19.47 -1.03
CA GLU A 150 14.29 20.04 -0.13
C GLU A 150 14.32 19.40 1.27
N GLN A 151 14.47 18.07 1.32
CA GLN A 151 14.58 17.32 2.58
C GLN A 151 15.86 17.69 3.36
N GLN A 152 16.99 17.88 2.67
CA GLN A 152 18.25 18.30 3.30
C GLN A 152 18.13 19.71 3.91
N GLN A 153 17.54 20.66 3.17
CA GLN A 153 17.35 22.02 3.66
C GLN A 153 16.43 22.09 4.89
N GLN A 154 15.33 21.32 4.90
CA GLN A 154 14.44 21.24 6.06
C GLN A 154 15.13 20.66 7.31
N GLN A 155 16.07 19.73 7.11
CA GLN A 155 16.83 19.13 8.21
C GLN A 155 17.91 20.08 8.76
N GLU A 156 18.50 20.93 7.92
CA GLU A 156 19.48 21.94 8.34
C GLU A 156 18.83 23.14 9.06
N ASP A 157 17.61 23.52 8.70
CA ASP A 157 16.88 24.66 9.29
C ASP A 157 16.18 24.31 10.63
N GLY A 158 16.46 23.14 11.21
CA GLY A 158 16.04 22.77 12.57
C GLY A 158 14.52 22.73 12.80
N THR A 159 13.71 22.73 11.74
CA THR A 159 12.26 22.57 11.84
C THR A 159 11.96 21.09 11.95
N GLU A 160 12.13 20.53 13.15
CA GLU A 160 11.47 19.27 13.49
C GLU A 160 9.96 19.51 13.32
N GLU A 161 9.36 18.90 12.29
CA GLU A 161 7.91 18.68 12.24
C GLU A 161 7.56 17.74 13.40
N SER A 162 7.50 18.32 14.61
CA SER A 162 7.01 17.71 15.82
C SER A 162 5.60 17.19 15.55
N GLU A 163 5.43 15.89 15.81
CA GLU A 163 4.14 15.21 15.73
C GLU A 163 3.09 16.00 16.52
N GLY A 164 2.22 16.70 15.79
CA GLY A 164 0.96 17.21 16.30
C GLY A 164 0.84 18.72 16.37
N HIS A 165 0.57 19.37 15.23
CA HIS A 165 -0.32 20.53 15.19
C HIS A 165 -0.95 20.67 13.80
N GLY A 166 -2.28 20.77 13.77
CA GLY A 166 -3.02 21.54 12.77
C GLY A 166 -3.06 20.99 11.34
N TRP A 167 -4.20 20.38 11.00
CA TRP A 167 -4.68 20.33 9.63
C TRP A 167 -4.67 21.75 9.04
N GLN A 168 -3.71 22.03 8.16
CA GLN A 168 -3.80 23.13 7.21
C GLN A 168 -3.61 22.54 5.82
N SER A 169 -4.70 22.59 5.06
CA SER A 169 -4.80 22.21 3.66
C SER A 169 -3.73 22.93 2.81
N PRO A 170 -3.39 22.41 1.62
CA PRO A 170 -2.58 23.15 0.66
C PRO A 170 -3.33 24.41 0.22
N ALA A 171 -3.01 25.54 0.85
CA ALA A 171 -3.44 26.84 0.37
C ALA A 171 -2.83 27.04 -1.02
N GLN A 172 -3.70 27.22 -2.00
CA GLN A 172 -3.36 27.65 -3.35
C GLN A 172 -2.43 28.88 -3.30
N PRO A 173 -1.50 29.03 -4.26
CA PRO A 173 -0.80 30.30 -4.42
C PRO A 173 -1.83 31.41 -4.68
N SER A 174 -1.74 32.47 -3.89
CA SER A 174 -2.68 33.58 -3.84
C SER A 174 -2.81 34.33 -5.17
N MET A 175 -4.01 34.36 -5.76
CA MET A 175 -4.72 35.59 -6.20
C MET A 175 -5.99 35.23 -6.98
N GLY A 176 -7.14 35.78 -6.55
CA GLY A 176 -8.26 36.11 -7.43
C GLY A 176 -9.49 35.19 -7.38
N GLU A 177 -10.51 35.66 -6.68
CA GLU A 177 -11.94 35.31 -6.75
C GLU A 177 -12.42 34.42 -7.92
N SER A 178 -12.81 33.19 -7.61
CA SER A 178 -14.14 32.64 -7.94
C SER A 178 -14.25 31.20 -7.48
N GLY A 179 -15.31 30.90 -6.74
CA GLY A 179 -15.71 29.52 -6.46
C GLY A 179 -16.03 28.80 -7.76
N ALA A 180 -15.16 27.87 -8.13
CA ALA A 180 -15.45 26.79 -9.06
C ALA A 180 -14.78 25.55 -8.48
N ALA A 181 -15.54 24.46 -8.40
CA ALA A 181 -15.06 23.14 -8.02
C ALA A 181 -13.68 22.88 -8.64
N ALA A 182 -12.75 22.33 -7.86
CA ALA A 182 -11.46 21.85 -8.35
C ALA A 182 -11.69 21.13 -9.69
N SER A 183 -11.21 21.73 -10.78
CA SER A 183 -11.47 21.24 -12.13
C SER A 183 -10.98 19.79 -12.19
N GLU A 184 -11.91 18.83 -12.24
CA GLU A 184 -11.56 17.44 -12.51
C GLU A 184 -10.86 17.42 -13.87
N GLU A 185 -9.55 17.26 -13.86
CA GLU A 185 -8.79 17.12 -15.09
C GLU A 185 -9.32 15.91 -15.85
N GLN A 186 -9.54 16.08 -17.16
CA GLN A 186 -10.02 15.01 -17.99
C GLN A 186 -9.00 13.85 -17.96
N PRO A 187 -9.45 12.60 -17.74
CA PRO A 187 -8.56 11.45 -17.76
C PRO A 187 -7.79 11.39 -19.07
N VAL A 188 -6.47 11.26 -19.00
CA VAL A 188 -5.62 11.10 -20.18
C VAL A 188 -5.38 9.63 -20.48
N PRO A 189 -5.10 9.25 -21.75
CA PRO A 189 -4.71 7.89 -22.09
C PRO A 189 -3.48 7.42 -21.28
N PHE A 190 -3.57 6.22 -20.72
CA PHE A 190 -2.48 5.55 -20.04
C PHE A 190 -2.09 4.28 -20.81
N VAL A 191 -0.80 4.20 -21.13
CA VAL A 191 -0.18 3.01 -21.71
C VAL A 191 1.08 2.73 -20.91
N LEU A 192 1.34 1.46 -20.63
CA LEU A 192 2.54 1.10 -19.88
C LEU A 192 3.77 1.27 -20.80
N PRO A 193 4.86 1.94 -20.34
CA PRO A 193 6.06 2.12 -21.14
C PRO A 193 6.62 0.80 -21.69
N VAL A 194 7.18 0.85 -22.91
CA VAL A 194 7.74 -0.32 -23.57
C VAL A 194 8.84 -0.96 -22.71
N GLY A 195 8.76 -2.29 -22.54
CA GLY A 195 9.73 -3.07 -21.77
C GLY A 195 9.44 -3.15 -20.27
N MET A 196 8.36 -2.52 -19.79
CA MET A 196 7.86 -2.76 -18.43
C MET A 196 7.09 -4.06 -18.32
N ARG A 197 7.22 -4.69 -17.15
CA ARG A 197 6.51 -5.91 -16.80
C ARG A 197 5.35 -5.56 -15.88
N SER A 198 4.24 -6.27 -16.06
CA SER A 198 3.17 -6.32 -15.06
C SER A 198 2.59 -7.73 -15.05
N ARG A 199 2.11 -8.17 -13.88
CA ARG A 199 1.29 -9.39 -13.77
C ARG A 199 -0.15 -9.13 -14.18
N ASP A 200 -0.62 -7.90 -14.05
CA ASP A 200 -1.96 -7.50 -14.40
C ASP A 200 -2.00 -7.04 -15.86
N GLN A 201 -2.77 -7.74 -16.69
CA GLN A 201 -2.92 -7.40 -18.11
C GLN A 201 -4.11 -6.43 -18.35
N ASN A 202 -5.05 -6.40 -17.39
CA ASN A 202 -6.32 -5.67 -17.47
C ASN A 202 -6.32 -4.43 -16.56
N TYR A 203 -5.28 -3.61 -16.65
CA TYR A 203 -5.24 -2.33 -15.95
C TYR A 203 -6.05 -1.25 -16.70
N PRO A 204 -6.60 -0.24 -16.00
CA PRO A 204 -7.31 0.88 -16.64
C PRO A 204 -6.45 1.59 -17.69
N ARG A 205 -7.08 2.01 -18.80
CA ARG A 205 -6.40 2.61 -19.96
C ARG A 205 -6.38 4.14 -19.95
N THR A 206 -6.81 4.74 -18.86
CA THR A 206 -6.83 6.19 -18.65
C THR A 206 -6.48 6.50 -17.21
N CYS A 207 -5.68 7.54 -16.97
CA CYS A 207 -5.34 8.00 -15.62
C CYS A 207 -5.74 9.46 -15.41
N ARG A 208 -6.10 9.80 -14.16
CA ARG A 208 -6.53 11.15 -13.75
C ARG A 208 -5.36 12.01 -13.28
N MET A 209 -4.47 11.41 -12.47
CA MET A 209 -3.38 12.13 -11.83
C MET A 209 -2.16 11.23 -11.67
N CYS A 210 -0.98 11.83 -11.66
CA CYS A 210 0.27 11.13 -11.39
C CYS A 210 1.13 11.94 -10.42
N PHE A 211 1.76 11.25 -9.48
CA PHE A 211 2.60 11.83 -8.45
C PHE A 211 3.91 11.06 -8.36
N TYR A 212 4.97 11.76 -7.97
CA TYR A 212 6.21 11.12 -7.57
C TYR A 212 5.99 10.30 -6.30
N GLY A 213 6.57 9.09 -6.26
CA GLY A 213 6.53 8.23 -5.10
C GLY A 213 7.81 7.42 -4.93
N VAL A 214 8.05 6.96 -3.70
CA VAL A 214 9.25 6.22 -3.31
C VAL A 214 8.84 4.95 -2.58
N ASP A 215 9.17 3.79 -3.14
CA ASP A 215 9.10 2.53 -2.41
C ASP A 215 10.42 2.33 -1.64
N THR A 216 10.31 2.17 -0.33
CA THR A 216 11.44 1.90 0.54
C THR A 216 11.52 0.41 0.79
N VAL A 217 12.52 -0.23 0.18
CA VAL A 217 12.73 -1.67 0.27
C VAL A 217 13.84 -1.97 1.25
N THR A 218 13.53 -2.78 2.25
CA THR A 218 14.54 -3.34 3.14
C THR A 218 14.96 -4.72 2.60
N VAL A 219 16.24 -4.83 2.20
CA VAL A 219 16.84 -6.10 1.80
C VAL A 219 17.70 -6.60 2.94
N THR A 220 17.34 -7.74 3.51
CA THR A 220 18.16 -8.46 4.50
C THR A 220 18.99 -9.52 3.80
N ARG A 221 20.32 -9.34 3.76
CA ARG A 221 21.24 -10.33 3.21
C ARG A 221 22.33 -10.65 4.22
N HIS A 222 22.47 -11.93 4.57
CA HIS A 222 23.47 -12.43 5.53
C HIS A 222 23.50 -11.70 6.89
N GLY A 223 22.33 -11.32 7.41
CA GLY A 223 22.21 -10.62 8.70
C GLY A 223 22.39 -9.10 8.64
N PHE A 224 22.70 -8.53 7.47
CA PHE A 224 22.73 -7.08 7.27
C PHE A 224 21.45 -6.63 6.58
N ALA A 225 20.73 -5.70 7.21
CA ALA A 225 19.60 -5.00 6.61
C ALA A 225 20.11 -3.74 5.90
N SER A 226 19.94 -3.66 4.58
CA SER A 226 20.09 -2.41 3.84
C SER A 226 18.72 -1.92 3.41
N THR A 227 18.48 -0.62 3.60
CA THR A 227 17.28 0.04 3.13
C THR A 227 17.61 0.79 1.86
N ARG A 228 16.85 0.55 0.79
CA ARG A 228 17.01 1.20 -0.50
C ARG A 228 15.76 2.00 -0.83
N ARG A 229 15.95 3.29 -1.13
CA ARG A 229 14.92 4.15 -1.73
C ARG A 229 14.83 3.83 -3.21
N CYS A 230 13.61 3.57 -3.69
CA CYS A 230 13.38 3.28 -5.09
C CYS A 230 12.31 4.26 -5.64
N PRO A 231 12.72 5.32 -6.35
CA PRO A 231 11.78 6.29 -6.91
C PRO A 231 10.95 5.69 -8.04
N GLY A 232 9.75 6.23 -8.21
CA GLY A 232 8.76 5.76 -9.16
C GLY A 232 7.59 6.71 -9.31
N VAL A 233 6.54 6.22 -9.97
CA VAL A 233 5.36 7.01 -10.28
C VAL A 233 4.13 6.35 -9.69
N PHE A 234 3.45 7.08 -8.81
CA PHE A 234 2.09 6.76 -8.39
C PHE A 234 1.10 7.26 -9.45
N ILE A 235 0.13 6.42 -9.80
CA ILE A 235 -0.85 6.67 -10.86
C ILE A 235 -2.24 6.48 -10.28
N LEU A 236 -3.07 7.51 -10.30
CA LEU A 236 -4.48 7.42 -9.95
C LEU A 236 -5.30 7.16 -11.22
N PHE A 237 -6.02 6.04 -11.28
CA PHE A 237 -6.87 5.71 -12.43
C PHE A 237 -8.31 6.18 -12.21
N ASP A 238 -8.90 5.74 -11.11
CA ASP A 238 -10.28 6.02 -10.72
C ASP A 238 -10.44 5.91 -9.19
N GLU A 239 -11.67 5.95 -8.69
CA GLU A 239 -11.98 5.89 -7.25
C GLU A 239 -11.65 4.56 -6.58
N ASN A 240 -11.38 3.52 -7.37
CA ASN A 240 -11.15 2.16 -6.89
C ASN A 240 -9.80 1.58 -7.29
N HIS A 241 -9.05 2.26 -8.17
CA HIS A 241 -7.80 1.76 -8.70
C HIS A 241 -6.71 2.82 -8.71
N PHE A 242 -5.54 2.42 -8.24
CA PHE A 242 -4.30 3.14 -8.45
C PHE A 242 -3.19 2.17 -8.82
N GLY A 243 -2.09 2.69 -9.33
CA GLY A 243 -0.93 1.89 -9.70
C GLY A 243 0.36 2.55 -9.23
N PHE A 244 1.41 1.73 -9.20
CA PHE A 244 2.77 2.22 -8.97
C PHE A 244 3.71 1.65 -10.03
N ILE A 245 4.39 2.55 -10.74
CA ILE A 245 5.47 2.22 -11.65
C ILE A 245 6.78 2.28 -10.88
N TRP A 246 7.45 1.14 -10.79
CA TRP A 246 8.77 1.01 -10.21
C TRP A 246 9.82 1.04 -11.32
N LEU A 247 10.53 2.16 -11.41
CA LEU A 247 11.42 2.43 -12.55
C LEU A 247 12.66 1.53 -12.56
N GLU A 248 13.31 1.35 -11.41
CA GLU A 248 14.57 0.58 -11.31
C GLU A 248 14.42 -0.87 -11.80
N VAL A 249 13.30 -1.50 -11.48
CA VAL A 249 13.01 -2.90 -11.85
C VAL A 249 12.09 -3.03 -13.07
N LYS A 250 11.70 -1.89 -13.68
CA LYS A 250 10.78 -1.82 -14.82
C LYS A 250 9.50 -2.63 -14.58
N TYR A 251 8.88 -2.43 -13.42
CA TYR A 251 7.72 -3.21 -12.98
C TYR A 251 6.55 -2.32 -12.60
N PHE A 252 5.34 -2.74 -12.97
CA PHE A 252 4.10 -2.05 -12.64
C PHE A 252 3.21 -2.91 -11.76
N ILE A 253 2.77 -2.31 -10.65
CA ILE A 253 1.88 -2.91 -9.65
C ILE A 253 0.54 -2.19 -9.71
N LEU A 254 -0.54 -2.94 -9.91
CA LEU A 254 -1.91 -2.45 -9.82
C LEU A 254 -2.48 -2.72 -8.42
N PHE A 255 -3.17 -1.74 -7.87
CA PHE A 255 -3.88 -1.81 -6.61
C PHE A 255 -5.37 -1.57 -6.85
N GLY A 256 -6.22 -2.49 -6.41
CA GLY A 256 -7.69 -2.39 -6.51
C GLY A 256 -8.35 -2.47 -5.13
N VAL A 257 -9.41 -1.69 -4.91
CA VAL A 257 -10.16 -1.67 -3.64
C VAL A 257 -10.63 -3.07 -3.23
N GLN A 258 -10.50 -3.37 -1.94
CA GLN A 258 -11.05 -4.56 -1.31
C GLN A 258 -12.46 -4.32 -0.75
N ASN A 259 -13.26 -5.39 -0.61
CA ASN A 259 -14.60 -5.38 -0.02
C ASN A 259 -14.73 -4.56 1.28
N THR A 260 -15.95 -4.12 1.59
CA THR A 260 -16.30 -3.35 2.79
C THR A 260 -16.13 -4.17 4.08
N PHE A 261 -15.49 -3.56 5.09
CA PHE A 261 -15.33 -4.12 6.43
C PHE A 261 -16.22 -3.38 7.45
N GLN A 262 -16.62 -4.08 8.51
CA GLN A 262 -17.42 -3.51 9.62
C GLN A 262 -16.58 -3.33 10.87
N ASN A 263 -16.83 -2.27 11.65
CA ASN A 263 -16.18 -1.99 12.94
C ASN A 263 -14.65 -1.83 12.86
N VAL A 264 -14.17 -1.20 11.80
CA VAL A 264 -12.73 -1.09 11.50
C VAL A 264 -12.18 0.32 11.61
N GLU A 265 -13.01 1.35 11.81
CA GLU A 265 -12.55 2.73 11.87
C GLU A 265 -11.72 2.99 13.12
N ALA A 266 -10.65 3.76 12.97
CA ALA A 266 -9.83 4.18 14.09
C ALA A 266 -10.63 5.09 15.04
N PRO A 267 -10.51 4.93 16.37
CA PRO A 267 -11.22 5.79 17.32
C PRO A 267 -10.71 7.24 17.29
N SER A 268 -9.49 7.47 16.79
CA SER A 268 -8.93 8.80 16.52
C SER A 268 -7.78 8.71 15.50
N PRO A 269 -7.41 9.82 14.83
CA PRO A 269 -6.22 9.87 13.98
C PRO A 269 -4.94 9.44 14.72
N GLN A 270 -4.79 9.81 15.98
CA GLN A 270 -3.63 9.41 16.78
C GLN A 270 -3.58 7.90 17.01
N ALA A 271 -4.73 7.26 17.31
CA ALA A 271 -4.79 5.82 17.49
C ALA A 271 -4.42 5.07 16.20
N PHE A 272 -4.76 5.63 15.04
CA PHE A 272 -4.34 5.10 13.73
C PHE A 272 -2.82 5.19 13.54
N LEU A 273 -2.20 6.34 13.84
CA LEU A 273 -0.74 6.52 13.73
C LEU A 273 0.03 5.60 14.68
N GLU A 274 -0.44 5.46 15.92
CA GLU A 274 0.14 4.53 16.89
C GLU A 274 0.01 3.08 16.40
N MET A 275 -1.13 2.71 15.80
CA MET A 275 -1.30 1.38 15.20
C MET A 275 -0.28 1.16 14.08
N LEU A 276 -0.07 2.12 13.18
CA LEU A 276 0.93 2.04 12.09
C LEU A 276 2.38 1.91 12.58
N LYS A 277 2.73 2.47 13.75
CA LYS A 277 4.07 2.31 14.37
C LYS A 277 4.31 0.89 14.90
N ASN A 278 3.24 0.15 15.18
CA ASN A 278 3.25 -1.16 15.84
C ASN A 278 3.05 -2.35 14.89
N ILE A 279 2.95 -2.10 13.58
CA ILE A 279 2.93 -3.11 12.51
C ILE A 279 4.34 -3.30 11.97
#